data_AF-A0A0V1NN47-F1
#
_entry.id   AF-A0A0V1NN47-F1
#
_cell.length_a   1.000
_cell.length_b   1.000
_cell.length_c   1.000
_cell.angle_alpha   90.00
_cell.angle_beta   90.00
_cell.angle_gamma   90.00
#
_symmetry.space_group_name_H-M   'P 1'
#
loop_
_entity.id
_entity.type
_entity.pdbx_description
1 polymer ?
#
loop_
_entity_poly.entity_id
_entity_poly.type
_entity_poly.pdbx_seq_one_letter_code
_entity_poly.pdbx_strand_id
1 'polypeptide(L)'
;MMNFPNNSFLKMLPAEMVLPNDFPLPSDEELTVAQELNISSPALRAAAYHMGKYCDTQSKEFILCRNETEDPRKCLKEGKEVTACGVKFLQLVKKMCLEEFNKYMHCIDHGSAEMFLVHCRSPQRVFDRCMFEKLNMERPPLGYFSRPRIHVTNRPAPVNNDFPDYKKEASKIINELPEDYPTREEHKRYYEPHNNPFM
;
A
#
# COMPACT_ATOMS: atom_id res chain seq x y z
N MET A 1 53.72 30.77 -15.89
CA MET A 1 52.75 30.46 -16.97
C MET A 1 52.68 28.96 -17.11
N MET A 2 51.71 28.30 -16.46
CA MET A 2 51.39 26.90 -16.72
C MET A 2 50.05 26.87 -17.42
N ASN A 3 50.07 26.51 -18.71
CA ASN A 3 48.89 26.34 -19.53
C ASN A 3 48.19 25.04 -19.11
N PHE A 4 46.98 25.14 -18.57
CA PHE A 4 46.11 23.98 -18.43
C PHE A 4 45.45 23.69 -19.79
N PRO A 5 45.47 22.44 -20.27
CA PRO A 5 44.88 22.08 -21.55
C PRO A 5 43.35 22.20 -21.46
N ASN A 6 42.74 22.73 -22.53
CA ASN A 6 41.30 22.78 -22.74
C ASN A 6 40.71 21.37 -22.65
N ASN A 7 40.19 21.02 -21.48
CA ASN A 7 39.53 19.75 -21.27
C ASN A 7 38.11 19.85 -21.83
N SER A 8 37.98 19.56 -23.12
CA SER A 8 36.74 19.45 -23.90
C SER A 8 35.89 18.21 -23.50
N PHE A 9 36.07 17.72 -22.28
CA PHE A 9 35.54 16.44 -21.80
C PHE A 9 34.38 16.55 -20.79
N LEU A 10 33.86 17.76 -20.57
CA LEU A 10 32.59 17.96 -19.88
C LEU A 10 31.52 18.39 -20.89
N LYS A 11 31.16 17.46 -21.80
CA LYS A 11 29.78 17.44 -22.27
C LYS A 11 28.94 17.12 -21.03
N MET A 12 28.35 18.15 -20.43
CA MET A 12 27.23 17.97 -19.51
C MET A 12 26.26 17.04 -20.21
N LEU A 13 26.15 15.79 -19.72
CA LEU A 13 25.04 14.93 -20.07
C LEU A 13 23.77 15.76 -19.84
N PRO A 14 22.82 15.80 -20.80
CA PRO A 14 21.57 16.48 -20.57
C PRO A 14 21.01 15.94 -19.26
N ALA A 15 20.52 16.82 -18.39
CA ALA A 15 19.75 16.40 -17.23
C ALA A 15 18.60 15.56 -17.78
N GLU A 16 18.74 14.25 -17.73
CA GLU A 16 17.72 13.31 -18.13
C GLU A 16 16.64 13.42 -17.06
N MET A 17 15.71 14.36 -17.28
CA MET A 17 14.49 14.40 -16.51
C MET A 17 13.80 13.07 -16.76
N VAL A 18 13.70 12.27 -15.70
CA VAL A 18 13.06 10.94 -15.68
C VAL A 18 11.62 10.99 -16.24
N LEU A 19 11.02 12.18 -16.31
CA LEU A 19 9.73 12.44 -16.93
C LEU A 19 9.87 13.43 -18.09
N PRO A 20 9.38 13.10 -19.30
CA PRO A 20 9.26 14.08 -20.37
C PRO A 20 8.25 15.17 -19.96
N ASN A 21 8.47 16.40 -20.41
CA ASN A 21 7.63 17.56 -20.06
C ASN A 21 6.14 17.38 -20.43
N ASP A 22 5.82 16.49 -21.37
CA ASP A 22 4.47 16.26 -21.88
C ASP A 22 3.67 15.21 -21.08
N PHE A 23 4.20 14.70 -19.96
CA PHE A 23 3.51 13.69 -19.17
C PHE A 23 2.32 14.30 -18.40
N PRO A 24 1.07 13.79 -18.55
CA PRO A 24 -0.13 14.44 -18.04
C PRO A 24 -0.24 14.35 -16.51
N LEU A 25 0.28 15.34 -15.80
CA LEU A 25 0.16 15.47 -14.35
C LEU A 25 -1.24 15.97 -13.95
N PRO A 26 -1.77 15.53 -12.81
CA PRO A 26 -3.00 16.08 -12.25
C PRO A 26 -2.79 17.56 -11.90
N SER A 27 -3.88 18.33 -11.87
CA SER A 27 -3.83 19.74 -11.47
C SER A 27 -3.50 19.89 -9.97
N ASP A 28 -2.94 21.04 -9.58
CA ASP A 28 -2.62 21.32 -8.18
C ASP A 28 -3.88 21.28 -7.29
N GLU A 29 -5.03 21.70 -7.83
CA GLU A 29 -6.33 21.65 -7.14
C GLU A 29 -6.74 20.22 -6.78
N GLU A 30 -6.48 19.26 -7.66
CA GLU A 30 -6.75 17.83 -7.40
C GLU A 30 -5.82 17.26 -6.32
N LEU A 31 -4.64 17.82 -6.14
CA LEU A 31 -3.70 17.42 -5.09
C LEU A 31 -4.03 18.05 -3.74
N THR A 32 -4.74 19.20 -3.72
CA THR A 32 -5.13 19.81 -2.46
C THR A 32 -6.10 18.92 -1.68
N VAL A 33 -5.71 18.60 -0.44
CA VAL A 33 -6.55 17.90 0.55
C VAL A 33 -7.03 18.93 1.57
N ALA A 34 -8.28 18.80 2.03
CA ALA A 34 -8.88 19.77 2.96
C ALA A 34 -8.12 19.90 4.30
N GLN A 35 -7.52 18.80 4.78
CA GLN A 35 -6.71 18.81 5.99
C GLN A 35 -5.64 17.71 5.93
N GLU A 36 -4.39 18.12 6.06
CA GLU A 36 -3.24 17.22 6.17
C GLU A 36 -3.00 16.74 7.61
N LEU A 37 -2.32 15.60 7.73
CA LEU A 37 -1.92 15.00 9.00
C LEU A 37 -0.61 15.63 9.52
N ASN A 38 -0.72 16.82 10.10
CA ASN A 38 0.41 17.55 10.68
C ASN A 38 0.77 17.03 12.09
N ILE A 39 1.18 15.77 12.19
CA ILE A 39 1.62 15.15 13.45
C ILE A 39 2.98 14.47 13.30
N SER A 40 3.69 14.32 14.42
CA SER A 40 5.01 13.71 14.44
C SER A 40 4.95 12.18 14.26
N SER A 41 6.07 11.59 13.81
CA SER A 41 6.20 10.15 13.65
C SER A 41 5.91 9.30 14.92
N PRO A 42 6.30 9.69 16.15
CA PRO A 42 5.93 8.92 17.35
C PRO A 42 4.41 8.92 17.59
N ALA A 43 3.71 10.01 17.24
CA ALA A 43 2.25 10.07 17.36
C ALA A 43 1.57 9.10 16.38
N LEU A 44 2.04 9.06 15.13
CA LEU A 44 1.55 8.10 14.14
C LEU A 44 1.80 6.65 14.56
N ARG A 45 3.00 6.36 15.11
CA ARG A 45 3.33 5.03 15.64
C ARG A 45 2.48 4.64 16.83
N ALA A 46 2.19 5.57 17.74
CA ALA A 46 1.30 5.35 18.87
C ALA A 46 -0.13 4.99 18.42
N ALA A 47 -0.63 5.72 17.42
CA ALA A 47 -1.98 5.55 16.87
C ALA A 47 -2.13 4.33 15.94
N ALA A 48 -1.04 3.80 15.37
CA ALA A 48 -1.03 2.89 14.23
C ALA A 48 -2.01 1.70 14.34
N TYR A 49 -2.05 1.01 15.49
CA TYR A 49 -2.90 -0.18 15.66
C TYR A 49 -4.40 0.15 15.66
N HIS A 50 -4.78 1.21 16.38
CA HIS A 50 -6.18 1.62 16.51
C HIS A 50 -6.64 2.35 15.26
N MET A 51 -5.82 3.25 14.72
CA MET A 51 -6.10 3.96 13.47
C MET A 51 -6.18 2.99 12.29
N GLY A 52 -5.28 2.00 12.22
CA GLY A 52 -5.31 0.98 11.18
C GLY A 52 -6.56 0.09 11.25
N LYS A 53 -7.09 -0.18 12.45
CA LYS A 53 -8.37 -0.92 12.60
C LYS A 53 -9.56 -0.04 12.24
N TYR A 54 -9.55 1.23 12.63
CA TYR A 54 -10.64 2.17 12.37
C TYR A 54 -10.75 2.55 10.88
N CYS A 55 -9.62 2.78 10.22
CA CYS A 55 -9.53 3.16 8.80
C CYS A 55 -9.23 1.98 7.86
N ASP A 56 -9.49 0.75 8.29
CA ASP A 56 -9.09 -0.46 7.58
C ASP A 56 -9.76 -0.57 6.19
N THR A 57 -11.02 -0.17 6.09
CA THR A 57 -11.79 -0.23 4.84
C THR A 57 -11.23 0.75 3.80
N GLN A 58 -11.05 2.01 4.17
CA GLN A 58 -10.54 3.05 3.27
C GLN A 58 -9.09 2.75 2.86
N SER A 59 -8.27 2.30 3.81
CA SER A 59 -6.87 1.98 3.54
C SER A 59 -6.73 0.84 2.55
N LYS A 60 -7.58 -0.18 2.65
CA LYS A 60 -7.58 -1.29 1.69
C LYS A 60 -8.07 -0.88 0.32
N GLU A 61 -9.09 -0.03 0.20
CA GLU A 61 -9.55 0.46 -1.09
C GLU A 61 -8.42 1.16 -1.84
N PHE A 62 -7.69 2.04 -1.13
CA PHE A 62 -6.53 2.75 -1.66
C PHE A 62 -5.40 1.80 -2.09
N ILE A 63 -5.02 0.85 -1.22
CA ILE A 63 -3.95 -0.11 -1.54
C ILE A 63 -4.37 -1.03 -2.69
N LEU A 64 -5.61 -1.49 -2.71
CA LEU A 64 -6.12 -2.27 -3.83
C LEU A 64 -6.06 -1.44 -5.11
N CYS A 65 -6.45 -0.16 -5.08
CA CYS A 65 -6.45 0.73 -6.25
C CYS A 65 -5.05 0.86 -6.82
N ARG A 66 -4.10 1.14 -5.92
CA ARG A 66 -2.70 1.31 -6.27
C ARG A 66 -2.09 0.05 -6.85
N ASN A 67 -2.45 -1.12 -6.32
CA ASN A 67 -1.93 -2.41 -6.80
C ASN A 67 -2.55 -2.82 -8.15
N GLU A 68 -3.83 -2.50 -8.38
CA GLU A 68 -4.53 -2.85 -9.62
C GLU A 68 -4.21 -1.91 -10.79
N THR A 69 -4.06 -0.62 -10.51
CA THR A 69 -3.86 0.39 -11.57
C THR A 69 -2.40 0.70 -11.83
N GLU A 70 -1.51 0.42 -10.87
CA GLU A 70 -0.08 0.77 -10.86
C GLU A 70 0.23 2.27 -11.09
N ASP A 71 -0.81 3.11 -11.11
CA ASP A 71 -0.75 4.54 -11.39
C ASP A 71 -1.26 5.36 -10.20
N PRO A 72 -0.39 6.14 -9.52
CA PRO A 72 -0.81 6.87 -8.31
C PRO A 72 -1.88 7.95 -8.57
N ARG A 73 -1.99 8.44 -9.82
CA ARG A 73 -2.93 9.50 -10.21
C ARG A 73 -4.39 9.05 -10.18
N LYS A 74 -4.65 7.80 -10.53
CA LYS A 74 -6.01 7.25 -10.59
C LYS A 74 -6.61 7.03 -9.21
N CYS A 75 -5.76 6.93 -8.17
CA CYS A 75 -6.15 6.58 -6.80
C CYS A 75 -6.12 7.78 -5.83
N LEU A 76 -6.10 9.02 -6.34
CA LEU A 76 -6.02 10.23 -5.51
C LEU A 76 -7.27 10.42 -4.65
N LYS A 77 -8.44 10.02 -5.15
CA LYS A 77 -9.71 10.13 -4.42
C LYS A 77 -9.70 9.25 -3.17
N GLU A 78 -9.31 7.99 -3.33
CA GLU A 78 -9.18 7.01 -2.26
C GLU A 78 -8.12 7.45 -1.25
N GLY A 79 -7.01 8.04 -1.74
CA GLY A 79 -5.99 8.64 -0.88
C GLY A 79 -6.54 9.77 0.01
N LYS A 80 -7.36 10.67 -0.56
CA LYS A 80 -8.05 11.72 0.21
C LYS A 80 -8.97 11.15 1.27
N GLU A 81 -9.68 10.06 0.97
CA GLU A 81 -10.55 9.38 1.93
C GLU A 81 -9.78 8.74 3.10
N VAL A 82 -8.61 8.16 2.83
CA VAL A 82 -7.71 7.63 3.87
C VAL A 82 -7.22 8.75 4.79
N THR A 83 -6.74 9.86 4.23
CA THR A 83 -6.28 11.02 5.01
C THR A 83 -7.41 11.61 5.85
N ALA A 84 -8.60 11.77 5.27
CA ALA A 84 -9.78 12.23 5.98
C ALA A 84 -10.18 11.30 7.14
N CYS A 85 -10.07 9.98 6.95
CA CYS A 85 -10.31 9.00 8.02
C CYS A 85 -9.30 9.16 9.16
N GLY A 86 -8.00 9.28 8.84
CA GLY A 86 -6.94 9.49 9.82
C GLY A 86 -7.15 10.77 10.65
N VAL A 87 -7.53 11.87 9.99
CA VAL A 87 -7.84 13.15 10.68
C VAL A 87 -9.01 12.97 11.64
N LYS A 88 -10.11 12.34 11.19
CA LYS A 88 -11.28 12.06 12.04
C LYS A 88 -10.90 11.22 13.26
N PHE A 89 -10.09 10.18 13.07
CA PHE A 89 -9.61 9.32 14.15
C PHE A 89 -8.80 10.11 15.18
N LEU A 90 -7.83 10.92 14.74
CA LEU A 90 -7.01 11.71 15.66
C LEU A 90 -7.82 12.77 16.40
N GLN A 91 -8.84 13.36 15.76
CA GLN A 91 -9.78 14.26 16.43
C GLN A 91 -10.58 13.54 17.51
N LEU A 92 -10.99 12.28 17.30
CA LEU A 92 -11.66 11.47 18.31
C LEU A 92 -10.72 11.17 19.49
N VAL A 93 -9.48 10.75 19.22
CA VAL A 93 -8.47 10.51 20.26
C VAL A 93 -8.19 11.78 21.06
N LYS A 94 -8.05 12.92 20.39
CA LYS A 94 -7.85 14.23 21.03
C LYS A 94 -9.02 14.62 21.95
N LYS A 95 -10.26 14.27 21.60
CA LYS A 95 -11.43 14.58 22.43
C LYS A 95 -11.58 13.64 23.63
N MET A 96 -11.17 12.37 23.49
CA MET A 96 -11.48 11.33 24.47
C MET A 96 -10.29 10.91 25.33
N CYS A 97 -9.11 10.71 24.76
CA CYS A 97 -7.96 10.04 25.41
C CYS A 97 -6.64 10.81 25.23
N LEU A 98 -6.69 12.14 25.23
CA LEU A 98 -5.55 13.00 24.92
C LEU A 98 -4.37 12.80 25.89
N GLU A 99 -4.65 12.74 27.19
CA GLU A 99 -3.58 12.65 28.20
C GLU A 99 -2.85 11.31 28.14
N GLU A 100 -3.60 10.22 28.02
CA GLU A 100 -3.08 8.86 27.91
C GLU A 100 -2.29 8.68 26.61
N PHE A 101 -2.82 9.24 25.51
CA PHE A 101 -2.15 9.24 24.22
C PHE A 101 -0.82 10.01 24.26
N ASN A 102 -0.79 11.20 24.85
CA ASN A 102 0.45 11.98 24.97
C ASN A 102 1.49 11.25 25.82
N LYS A 103 1.11 10.65 26.95
CA LYS A 103 2.03 9.84 27.76
C LYS A 103 2.63 8.68 26.97
N TYR A 104 1.82 8.02 26.14
CA TYR A 104 2.30 6.94 25.29
C TYR A 104 3.23 7.44 24.17
N MET A 105 2.82 8.49 23.47
CA MET A 105 3.61 9.14 22.43
C MET A 105 4.98 9.60 22.95
N HIS A 106 5.01 10.30 24.10
CA HIS A 106 6.27 10.78 24.69
C HIS A 106 7.20 9.63 25.06
N CYS A 107 6.66 8.52 25.57
CA CYS A 107 7.47 7.35 25.83
C CYS A 107 8.09 6.78 24.54
N ILE A 108 7.32 6.69 23.45
CA ILE A 108 7.84 6.18 22.16
C ILE A 108 8.95 7.08 21.63
N ASP A 109 8.76 8.39 21.75
CA ASP A 109 9.71 9.41 21.29
C ASP A 109 11.04 9.37 22.06
N HIS A 110 10.99 9.19 23.39
CA HIS A 110 12.17 9.19 24.25
C HIS A 110 12.76 7.79 24.50
N GLY A 111 12.01 6.73 24.21
CA GLY A 111 12.34 5.37 24.63
C GLY A 111 13.48 4.74 23.83
N SER A 112 13.54 4.98 22.52
CA SER A 112 14.67 4.59 21.68
C SER A 112 14.75 5.45 20.42
N ALA A 113 15.94 5.56 19.82
CA ALA A 113 16.12 6.27 18.55
C ALA A 113 15.27 5.66 17.41
N GLU A 114 15.06 4.34 17.47
CA GLU A 114 14.23 3.61 16.50
C GLU A 114 12.74 3.60 16.88
N MET A 115 12.33 4.27 17.97
CA MET A 115 10.94 4.39 18.44
C MET A 115 10.25 3.02 18.62
N PHE A 116 10.92 2.11 19.33
CA PHE A 116 10.41 0.75 19.58
C PHE A 116 9.29 0.73 20.61
N LEU A 117 8.18 0.06 20.26
CA LEU A 117 7.01 -0.04 21.13
C LEU A 117 7.24 -0.93 22.37
N VAL A 118 8.27 -1.78 22.36
CA VAL A 118 8.57 -2.74 23.44
C VAL A 118 8.88 -2.04 24.76
N HIS A 119 9.50 -0.86 24.73
CA HIS A 119 9.86 -0.12 25.94
C HIS A 119 8.66 0.60 26.59
N CYS A 120 7.54 0.73 25.86
CA CYS A 120 6.41 1.58 26.26
C CYS A 120 5.12 0.80 26.55
N ARG A 121 5.22 -0.46 27.00
CA ARG A 121 4.04 -1.30 27.29
C ARG A 121 3.17 -0.78 28.44
N SER A 122 3.78 -0.13 29.44
CA SER A 122 3.04 0.45 30.57
C SER A 122 2.09 1.58 30.13
N PRO A 123 2.56 2.67 29.48
CA PRO A 123 1.65 3.71 28.98
C PRO A 123 0.74 3.20 27.86
N GLN A 124 1.20 2.23 27.04
CA GLN A 124 0.35 1.58 26.04
C GLN A 124 -0.90 0.95 26.67
N ARG A 125 -0.77 0.23 27.79
CA ARG A 125 -1.92 -0.41 28.48
C ARG A 125 -2.94 0.62 28.95
N VAL A 126 -2.47 1.78 29.43
CA VAL A 126 -3.33 2.87 29.88
C VAL A 126 -4.10 3.48 28.69
N PHE A 127 -3.41 3.71 27.57
CA PHE A 127 -4.04 4.20 26.34
C PHE A 127 -5.03 3.18 25.76
N ASP A 128 -4.64 1.91 25.63
CA ASP A 128 -5.50 0.83 25.12
C ASP A 128 -6.78 0.69 25.97
N ARG A 129 -6.67 0.85 27.30
CA ARG A 129 -7.83 0.85 28.20
C ARG A 129 -8.75 2.04 27.94
N CYS A 130 -8.22 3.26 27.78
CA CYS A 130 -9.06 4.43 27.48
C CYS A 130 -9.82 4.27 26.16
N MET A 131 -9.15 3.74 25.12
CA MET A 131 -9.77 3.48 23.82
C MET A 131 -10.89 2.43 23.91
N PHE A 132 -10.73 1.40 24.74
CA PHE A 132 -11.77 0.42 25.01
C PHE A 132 -12.95 1.03 25.78
N GLU A 133 -12.69 1.72 26.89
CA GLU A 133 -13.73 2.27 27.76
C GLU A 133 -14.56 3.39 27.09
N LYS A 134 -13.92 4.28 26.31
CA LYS A 134 -14.60 5.46 25.74
C LYS A 134 -15.09 5.27 24.30
N LEU A 135 -14.39 4.47 23.50
CA LEU A 135 -14.69 4.30 22.07
C LEU A 135 -15.08 2.86 21.71
N ASN A 136 -15.08 1.94 22.67
CA ASN A 136 -15.33 0.52 22.45
C ASN A 136 -14.42 -0.10 21.37
N MET A 137 -13.19 0.40 21.28
CA MET A 137 -12.21 -0.04 20.29
C MET A 137 -11.10 -0.84 20.96
N GLU A 138 -11.16 -2.16 20.80
CA GLU A 138 -10.08 -3.05 21.21
C GLU A 138 -8.92 -3.01 20.21
N ARG A 139 -7.71 -3.08 20.75
CA ARG A 139 -6.50 -3.25 19.95
C ARG A 139 -6.58 -4.58 19.17
N PRO A 140 -6.34 -4.58 17.85
CA PRO A 140 -6.35 -5.81 17.06
C PRO A 140 -5.28 -6.81 17.55
N PRO A 141 -5.59 -8.12 17.52
CA PRO A 141 -4.63 -9.14 17.93
C PRO A 141 -3.45 -9.22 16.95
N LEU A 142 -2.38 -9.89 17.40
CA LEU A 142 -1.24 -10.17 16.54
C LEU A 142 -1.69 -10.92 15.28
N GLY A 143 -1.20 -10.47 14.13
CA GLY A 143 -1.53 -11.05 12.82
C GLY A 143 -2.81 -10.52 12.17
N TYR A 144 -3.59 -9.65 12.81
CA TYR A 144 -4.78 -9.06 12.19
C TYR A 144 -4.47 -8.39 10.84
N PHE A 145 -3.40 -7.60 10.78
CA PHE A 145 -3.00 -6.86 9.58
C PHE A 145 -2.29 -7.72 8.53
N SER A 146 -1.70 -8.85 8.92
CA SER A 146 -0.98 -9.74 7.99
C SER A 146 -1.87 -10.81 7.37
N ARG A 147 -3.13 -10.94 7.82
CA ARG A 147 -4.08 -11.88 7.22
C ARG A 147 -4.51 -11.38 5.83
N PRO A 148 -4.43 -12.21 4.79
CA PRO A 148 -5.01 -11.88 3.50
C PRO A 148 -6.53 -11.75 3.66
N ARG A 149 -7.10 -10.68 3.11
CA ARG A 149 -8.52 -10.35 3.24
C ARG A 149 -9.03 -9.97 1.86
N ILE A 150 -10.22 -10.46 1.51
CA ILE A 150 -10.90 -10.08 0.29
C ILE A 150 -11.56 -8.72 0.56
N HIS A 151 -11.26 -7.73 -0.27
CA HIS A 151 -11.87 -6.41 -0.21
C HIS A 151 -12.81 -6.25 -1.39
N VAL A 152 -14.10 -6.03 -1.11
CA VAL A 152 -15.13 -5.86 -2.14
C VAL A 152 -15.17 -4.39 -2.53
N THR A 153 -14.97 -4.12 -3.81
CA THR A 153 -14.93 -2.76 -4.37
C THR A 153 -16.00 -2.63 -5.46
N ASN A 154 -16.48 -1.40 -5.67
CA ASN A 154 -17.49 -1.10 -6.69
C ASN A 154 -16.88 -0.72 -8.04
N ARG A 155 -15.55 -0.55 -8.10
CA ARG A 155 -14.85 -0.13 -9.31
C ARG A 155 -14.71 -1.31 -10.29
N PRO A 156 -14.67 -1.04 -11.61
CA PRO A 156 -14.40 -2.09 -12.57
C PRO A 156 -12.97 -2.61 -12.38
N ALA A 157 -12.78 -3.92 -12.60
CA ALA A 157 -11.44 -4.49 -12.62
C ALA A 157 -10.61 -3.86 -13.74
N PRO A 158 -9.31 -3.58 -13.50
CA PRO A 158 -8.41 -3.12 -14.55
C PRO A 158 -8.32 -4.16 -15.66
N VAL A 159 -8.14 -3.69 -16.90
CA VAL A 159 -7.85 -4.57 -18.03
C VAL A 159 -6.37 -4.95 -17.94
N ASN A 160 -6.08 -6.12 -17.38
CA ASN A 160 -4.71 -6.64 -17.32
C ASN A 160 -4.27 -7.08 -18.71
N ASN A 161 -3.43 -6.27 -19.36
CA ASN A 161 -2.82 -6.61 -20.66
C ASN A 161 -1.45 -7.28 -20.50
N ASP A 162 -1.00 -7.49 -19.26
CA ASP A 162 0.37 -7.95 -18.96
C ASP A 162 0.60 -9.42 -19.34
N PHE A 163 -0.48 -10.21 -19.41
CA PHE A 163 -0.42 -11.58 -19.87
C PHE A 163 -0.92 -11.66 -21.31
N PRO A 164 -0.13 -12.23 -22.25
CA PRO A 164 -0.63 -12.54 -23.56
C PRO A 164 -1.86 -13.46 -23.42
N ASP A 165 -2.90 -13.19 -24.20
CA ASP A 165 -4.10 -14.01 -24.19
C ASP A 165 -3.78 -15.33 -24.90
N TYR A 166 -3.23 -16.28 -24.13
CA TYR A 166 -2.79 -17.59 -24.62
C TYR A 166 -3.89 -18.34 -25.36
N LYS A 167 -5.17 -18.09 -25.03
CA LYS A 167 -6.30 -18.71 -25.73
C LYS A 167 -6.47 -18.12 -27.12
N LYS A 168 -6.41 -16.79 -27.25
CA LYS A 168 -6.44 -16.13 -28.55
C LYS A 168 -5.22 -16.49 -29.39
N GLU A 169 -4.03 -16.52 -28.81
CA GLU A 169 -2.81 -16.93 -29.51
C GLU A 169 -2.88 -18.40 -29.96
N ALA A 170 -3.29 -19.31 -29.08
CA ALA A 170 -3.48 -20.72 -29.44
C ALA A 170 -4.53 -20.90 -30.54
N SER A 171 -5.63 -20.15 -30.51
CA SER A 171 -6.67 -20.23 -31.55
C SER A 171 -6.17 -19.80 -32.93
N LYS A 172 -5.26 -18.81 -33.00
CA LYS A 172 -4.61 -18.42 -34.26
C LYS A 172 -3.76 -19.55 -34.80
N ILE A 173 -2.93 -20.15 -33.94
CA ILE A 173 -2.06 -21.27 -34.31
C ILE A 173 -2.89 -22.48 -34.77
N ILE A 174 -3.97 -22.81 -34.07
CA ILE A 174 -4.84 -23.95 -34.42
C ILE A 174 -5.51 -23.74 -35.79
N ASN A 175 -5.93 -22.52 -36.12
CA ASN A 175 -6.54 -22.21 -37.42
C ASN A 175 -5.52 -22.23 -38.58
N GLU A 176 -4.24 -22.04 -38.31
CA GLU A 176 -3.16 -22.12 -39.30
C GLU A 176 -2.70 -23.56 -39.56
N LEU A 177 -3.04 -24.50 -38.68
CA LEU A 177 -2.64 -25.90 -38.82
C LEU A 177 -3.48 -26.63 -39.89
N PRO A 178 -2.88 -27.58 -40.64
CA PRO A 178 -3.63 -28.43 -41.54
C PRO A 178 -4.66 -29.29 -40.78
N GLU A 179 -5.77 -29.62 -41.42
CA GLU A 179 -6.87 -30.40 -40.81
C GLU A 179 -6.42 -31.76 -40.24
N ASP A 180 -5.36 -32.36 -40.80
CA ASP A 180 -4.80 -33.66 -40.38
C ASP A 180 -3.70 -33.51 -39.32
N TYR A 181 -3.59 -32.36 -38.65
CA TYR A 181 -2.60 -32.17 -37.61
C TYR A 181 -2.99 -32.96 -36.34
N PRO A 182 -2.14 -33.88 -35.84
CA PRO A 182 -2.46 -34.69 -34.69
C PRO A 182 -2.53 -33.82 -33.42
N THR A 183 -3.74 -33.46 -33.01
CA THR A 183 -3.97 -32.80 -31.72
C THR A 183 -4.06 -33.86 -30.63
N ARG A 184 -3.32 -33.67 -29.54
CA ARG A 184 -3.33 -34.60 -28.41
C ARG A 184 -4.58 -34.34 -27.56
N GLU A 185 -5.56 -35.24 -27.65
CA GLU A 185 -6.82 -35.18 -26.85
C GLU A 185 -6.59 -35.30 -25.34
N GLU A 186 -5.42 -35.80 -24.93
CA GLU A 186 -5.10 -36.01 -23.52
C GLU A 186 -4.69 -34.71 -22.83
N HIS A 187 -5.65 -34.09 -22.16
CA HIS A 187 -5.40 -33.29 -20.97
C HIS A 187 -4.76 -34.18 -19.89
N LYS A 188 -3.48 -34.55 -20.00
CA LYS A 188 -2.79 -35.21 -18.89
C LYS A 188 -2.93 -34.29 -17.69
N ARG A 189 -3.69 -34.75 -16.70
CA ARG A 189 -3.80 -34.15 -15.37
C ARG A 189 -2.39 -33.97 -14.84
N TYR A 190 -1.83 -32.78 -15.00
CA TYR A 190 -0.59 -32.43 -14.34
C TYR A 190 -0.93 -32.44 -12.84
N TYR A 191 -0.39 -33.44 -12.14
CA TYR A 191 -0.55 -33.73 -10.71
C TYR A 191 -1.80 -34.53 -10.28
N GLU A 192 -1.72 -35.86 -10.38
CA GLU A 192 -2.43 -36.76 -9.46
C GLU A 192 -1.45 -37.16 -8.33
N PRO A 193 -1.57 -36.65 -7.10
CA PRO A 193 -0.62 -36.89 -6.01
C PRO A 193 -0.74 -38.28 -5.36
N HIS A 194 -1.19 -39.31 -6.08
CA HIS A 194 -1.52 -40.61 -5.46
C HIS A 194 -0.61 -41.78 -5.81
N ASN A 195 0.42 -41.60 -6.65
CA ASN A 195 1.40 -42.66 -6.91
C ASN A 195 2.82 -42.21 -6.60
N ASN A 196 3.13 -42.03 -5.31
CA ASN A 196 4.52 -42.02 -4.87
C ASN A 196 4.81 -43.38 -4.20
N PRO A 197 5.54 -44.31 -4.86
CA PRO A 197 5.84 -45.62 -4.29
C PRO A 197 6.94 -45.60 -3.21
N PHE A 198 7.31 -44.42 -2.71
CA PHE A 198 8.26 -44.23 -1.61
C PHE A 198 7.68 -43.45 -0.41
N MET A 199 6.37 -43.56 -0.19
CA MET A 199 5.75 -43.37 1.13
C MET A 199 5.01 -44.63 1.53
#